data_AF-Q9CKI0-F1
#
_entry.id   AF-Q9CKI0-F1
#
_cell.length_a   1.000
_cell.length_b   1.000
_cell.length_c   1.000
_cell.angle_alpha   90.00
_cell.angle_beta   90.00
_cell.angle_gamma   90.00
#
_symmetry.space_group_name_H-M   'P 1'
#
loop_
_entity.id
_entity.type
_entity.pdbx_description
1 polymer ?
#
loop_
_entity_poly.entity_id
_entity_poly.type
_entity_poly.pdbx_seq_one_letter_code
_entity_poly.pdbx_strand_id
1 'polypeptide(L)'
;MMLYRRWSSRSSPDERYQRDKEVNMLEKMSEAQYKRVVENNRGLALDGLFASFQVCFGDIQDKPEIKEMFLELMADLMKTGELKLATKGKFLEGSIEEQIDVFRQAWPDHYDDKELEYDIDNIWWHVYAPAGAVWIWEDGYEEWT
;
A
#
# COMPACT_ATOMS: atom_id res chain seq x y z
N MET A 1 2.32 56.99 -14.74
CA MET A 1 2.55 56.27 -13.46
C MET A 1 1.53 55.14 -13.37
N MET A 2 1.92 53.99 -12.81
CA MET A 2 1.16 52.74 -12.54
C MET A 2 1.11 51.74 -13.73
N LEU A 3 2.03 50.77 -13.83
CA LEU A 3 2.28 49.54 -13.04
C LEU A 3 1.22 48.45 -13.25
N TYR A 4 1.41 47.61 -14.28
CA TYR A 4 0.83 46.27 -14.31
C TYR A 4 1.69 45.33 -13.45
N ARG A 5 1.14 44.89 -12.32
CA ARG A 5 1.73 43.88 -11.46
C ARG A 5 1.55 42.49 -12.07
N ARG A 6 2.68 41.79 -12.17
CA ARG A 6 2.88 40.37 -12.44
C ARG A 6 1.97 39.51 -11.56
N TRP A 7 1.07 38.74 -12.17
CA TRP A 7 0.36 37.65 -11.51
C TRP A 7 1.36 36.52 -11.22
N SER A 8 1.50 36.18 -9.94
CA SER A 8 2.18 34.98 -9.45
C SER A 8 1.09 33.96 -9.19
N SER A 9 1.04 32.89 -9.98
CA SER A 9 0.09 31.79 -9.82
C SER A 9 0.44 30.99 -8.56
N ARG A 10 -0.11 31.37 -7.42
CA ARG A 10 -0.19 30.49 -6.25
C ARG A 10 -1.44 29.63 -6.43
N SER A 11 -1.24 28.33 -6.63
CA SER A 11 -2.33 27.35 -6.66
C SER A 11 -3.14 27.39 -5.36
N SER A 12 -4.46 27.22 -5.52
CA SER A 12 -5.45 27.22 -4.44
C SER A 12 -5.11 26.15 -3.39
N PRO A 13 -5.40 26.36 -2.09
CA PRO A 13 -5.29 25.32 -1.06
C PRO A 13 -6.03 24.04 -1.45
N ASP A 14 -7.18 24.15 -2.12
CA ASP A 14 -7.97 23.00 -2.57
C ASP A 14 -7.26 22.23 -3.69
N GLU A 15 -6.67 22.92 -4.67
CA GLU A 15 -5.88 22.29 -5.74
C GLU A 15 -4.59 21.66 -5.25
N ARG A 16 -4.03 22.15 -4.14
CA ARG A 16 -2.85 21.59 -3.50
C ARG A 16 -3.24 20.34 -2.70
N TYR A 17 -4.32 20.43 -1.93
CA TYR A 17 -4.92 19.31 -1.21
C TYR A 17 -5.40 18.18 -2.13
N GLN A 18 -5.93 18.52 -3.31
CA GLN A 18 -6.34 17.56 -4.35
C GLN A 18 -5.14 16.98 -5.09
N ARG A 19 -4.07 17.77 -5.34
CA ARG A 19 -2.79 17.22 -5.84
C ARG A 19 -2.14 16.28 -4.85
N ASP A 20 -2.13 16.62 -3.56
CA ASP A 20 -1.53 15.82 -2.49
C ASP A 20 -2.28 14.47 -2.31
N LYS A 21 -3.55 14.40 -2.75
CA LYS A 21 -4.34 13.15 -2.87
C LYS A 21 -4.08 12.35 -4.16
N GLU A 22 -3.55 12.97 -5.22
CA GLU A 22 -3.18 12.28 -6.46
C GLU A 22 -1.75 11.75 -6.46
N VAL A 23 -0.89 12.19 -5.54
CA VAL A 23 0.44 11.60 -5.39
C VAL A 23 0.31 10.21 -4.78
N ASN A 24 0.48 9.21 -5.64
CA ASN A 24 0.51 7.80 -5.28
C ASN A 24 1.66 7.52 -4.28
N MET A 25 1.54 6.47 -3.46
CA MET A 25 2.53 6.13 -2.45
C MET A 25 3.90 5.86 -3.07
N LEU A 26 3.95 5.22 -4.25
CA LEU A 26 5.18 4.92 -4.98
C LEU A 26 6.02 6.17 -5.30
N GLU A 27 5.38 7.27 -5.73
CA GLU A 27 6.03 8.55 -6.04
C GLU A 27 6.61 9.25 -4.81
N LYS A 28 6.08 8.95 -3.61
CA LYS A 28 6.57 9.49 -2.34
C LYS A 28 7.81 8.72 -1.83
N MET A 29 8.10 7.55 -2.39
CA MET A 29 9.23 6.74 -1.98
C MET A 29 10.52 7.22 -2.64
N SER A 30 11.60 7.32 -1.86
CA SER A 30 12.94 7.36 -2.44
C SER A 30 13.27 6.03 -3.12
N GLU A 31 14.21 6.02 -4.08
CA GLU A 31 14.68 4.79 -4.73
C GLU A 31 15.12 3.72 -3.72
N ALA A 32 15.79 4.14 -2.63
CA ALA A 32 16.22 3.22 -1.57
C ALA A 32 15.04 2.59 -0.82
N GLN A 33 13.97 3.35 -0.56
CA GLN A 33 12.75 2.82 0.05
C GLN A 33 12.02 1.90 -0.92
N TYR A 34 11.87 2.30 -2.19
CA TYR A 34 11.23 1.48 -3.22
C TYR A 34 11.94 0.12 -3.35
N LYS A 35 13.27 0.13 -3.51
CA LYS A 35 14.06 -1.09 -3.57
C LYS A 35 13.90 -1.96 -2.33
N ARG A 36 13.94 -1.34 -1.15
CA ARG A 36 13.82 -2.08 0.12
C ARG A 36 12.45 -2.72 0.30
N VAL A 37 11.39 -1.99 -0.01
CA VAL A 37 10.01 -2.42 0.23
C VAL A 37 9.54 -3.30 -0.93
N VAL A 38 9.60 -2.83 -2.16
CA VAL A 38 9.00 -3.51 -3.31
C VAL A 38 9.96 -4.53 -3.92
N GLU A 39 11.12 -4.11 -4.41
CA GLU A 39 12.01 -5.02 -5.17
C GLU A 39 12.50 -6.21 -4.34
N ASN A 40 12.92 -5.97 -3.10
CA ASN A 40 13.46 -7.02 -2.24
C ASN A 40 12.39 -8.00 -1.70
N ASN A 41 11.10 -7.63 -1.75
CA ASN A 41 10.01 -8.49 -1.26
C ASN A 41 9.14 -9.02 -2.40
N ARG A 42 9.52 -8.77 -3.66
CA ARG A 42 8.84 -9.35 -4.81
C ARG A 42 8.93 -10.88 -4.74
N GLY A 43 7.80 -11.55 -4.91
CA GLY A 43 7.68 -13.00 -4.74
C GLY A 43 7.45 -13.47 -3.29
N LEU A 44 7.42 -12.57 -2.30
CA LEU A 44 7.08 -12.89 -0.92
C LEU A 44 5.60 -12.59 -0.62
N ALA A 45 5.08 -13.21 0.44
CA ALA A 45 3.76 -12.89 0.97
C ALA A 45 3.70 -11.45 1.53
N LEU A 46 2.48 -10.97 1.79
CA LEU A 46 2.22 -9.59 2.20
C LEU A 46 2.86 -9.23 3.56
N ASP A 47 3.13 -10.20 4.42
CA ASP A 47 3.83 -10.01 5.69
C ASP A 47 5.25 -9.45 5.49
N GLY A 48 6.02 -10.02 4.55
CA GLY A 48 7.37 -9.54 4.23
C GLY A 48 7.36 -8.11 3.67
N LEU A 49 6.38 -7.84 2.81
CA LEU A 49 6.16 -6.50 2.25
C LEU A 49 5.82 -5.49 3.36
N PHE A 50 4.91 -5.85 4.28
CA PHE A 50 4.49 -5.01 5.39
C PHE A 50 5.61 -4.76 6.41
N ALA A 51 6.36 -5.79 6.79
CA ALA A 51 7.50 -5.66 7.69
C ALA A 51 8.58 -4.72 7.10
N SER A 52 8.89 -4.85 5.82
CA SER A 52 9.82 -3.95 5.14
C SER A 52 9.28 -2.52 5.06
N PHE A 53 7.98 -2.36 4.87
CA PHE A 53 7.29 -1.08 4.88
C PHE A 53 7.40 -0.39 6.25
N GLN A 54 7.11 -1.09 7.34
CA GLN A 54 7.23 -0.55 8.70
C GLN A 54 8.66 -0.08 9.00
N VAL A 55 9.69 -0.80 8.53
CA VAL A 55 11.09 -0.34 8.69
C VAL A 55 11.35 1.00 8.00
N CYS A 56 10.66 1.28 6.90
CA CYS A 56 10.85 2.52 6.13
C CYS A 56 9.98 3.69 6.64
N PHE A 57 8.79 3.44 7.17
CA PHE A 57 7.80 4.48 7.45
C PHE A 57 7.41 4.59 8.94
N GLY A 58 7.65 3.54 9.73
CA GLY A 58 7.39 3.47 11.15
C GLY A 58 6.51 2.29 11.54
N ASP A 59 6.43 2.04 12.83
CA ASP A 59 5.64 0.96 13.41
C ASP A 59 4.14 1.30 13.42
N ILE A 60 3.29 0.34 13.05
CA ILE A 60 1.84 0.50 13.03
C ILE A 60 1.25 0.73 14.44
N GLN A 61 1.89 0.19 15.48
CA GLN A 61 1.48 0.37 16.88
C GLN A 61 1.70 1.81 17.35
N ASP A 62 2.74 2.47 16.82
CA ASP A 62 3.06 3.86 17.13
C ASP A 62 2.34 4.85 16.20
N LYS A 63 2.07 4.43 14.96
CA LYS A 63 1.60 5.29 13.86
C LYS A 63 0.42 4.65 13.13
N PRO A 64 -0.84 4.96 13.50
CA PRO A 64 -2.00 4.37 12.87
C PRO A 64 -2.13 4.71 11.37
N GLU A 65 -1.51 5.79 10.90
CA GLU A 65 -1.46 6.14 9.47
C GLU A 65 -0.75 5.10 8.59
N ILE A 66 0.10 4.25 9.18
CA ILE A 66 0.85 3.20 8.44
C ILE A 66 -0.10 2.23 7.74
N LYS A 67 -1.28 1.95 8.31
CA LYS A 67 -2.31 1.12 7.69
C LYS A 67 -2.71 1.68 6.33
N GLU A 68 -3.16 2.93 6.31
CA GLU A 68 -3.68 3.53 5.07
C GLU A 68 -2.56 3.75 4.05
N MET A 69 -1.35 4.13 4.49
CA MET A 69 -0.20 4.25 3.58
C MET A 69 0.19 2.90 2.95
N PHE A 70 0.09 1.80 3.69
CA PHE A 70 0.37 0.47 3.15
C PHE A 70 -0.71 0.00 2.18
N LEU A 71 -1.99 0.24 2.49
CA LEU A 71 -3.10 -0.04 1.57
C LEU A 71 -3.01 0.80 0.29
N GLU A 72 -2.56 2.06 0.38
CA GLU A 72 -2.25 2.89 -0.80
C GLU A 72 -1.12 2.29 -1.64
N LEU A 73 -0.03 1.81 -1.02
CA LEU A 73 1.05 1.12 -1.73
C LEU A 73 0.53 -0.12 -2.48
N MET A 74 -0.28 -0.95 -1.83
CA MET A 74 -0.90 -2.11 -2.49
C MET A 74 -1.74 -1.69 -3.68
N ALA A 75 -2.58 -0.67 -3.53
CA ALA A 75 -3.41 -0.15 -4.61
C ALA A 75 -2.57 0.32 -5.79
N ASP A 76 -1.43 0.98 -5.53
CA ASP A 76 -0.56 1.48 -6.58
C ASP A 76 0.18 0.36 -7.32
N LEU A 77 0.66 -0.67 -6.61
CA LEU A 77 1.23 -1.87 -7.22
C LEU A 77 0.20 -2.64 -8.08
N MET A 78 -1.08 -2.61 -7.67
CA MET A 78 -2.17 -3.17 -8.47
C MET A 78 -2.45 -2.33 -9.73
N LYS A 79 -2.37 -0.99 -9.64
CA LYS A 79 -2.52 -0.09 -10.80
C LYS A 79 -1.37 -0.25 -11.81
N THR A 80 -0.13 -0.47 -11.34
CA THR A 80 1.01 -0.74 -12.23
C THR A 80 0.97 -2.16 -12.81
N GLY A 81 0.12 -3.03 -12.27
CA GLY A 81 -0.03 -4.42 -12.71
C GLY A 81 1.02 -5.36 -12.13
N GLU A 82 1.83 -4.91 -11.18
CA GLU A 82 2.87 -5.71 -10.53
C GLU A 82 2.32 -6.64 -9.45
N LEU A 83 1.18 -6.27 -8.86
CA LEU A 83 0.51 -7.02 -7.81
C LEU A 83 -0.94 -7.32 -8.19
N LYS A 84 -1.38 -8.56 -7.95
CA LYS A 84 -2.80 -8.92 -7.87
C LYS A 84 -3.07 -9.56 -6.51
N LEU A 85 -4.33 -9.56 -6.11
CA LEU A 85 -4.79 -10.20 -4.88
C LEU A 85 -5.58 -11.44 -5.21
N ALA A 86 -5.37 -12.52 -4.44
CA ALA A 86 -6.05 -13.77 -4.67
C ALA A 86 -6.39 -14.50 -3.37
N THR A 87 -7.48 -15.27 -3.41
CA THR A 87 -7.88 -16.14 -2.31
C THR A 87 -8.38 -17.48 -2.88
N LYS A 88 -8.00 -18.58 -2.23
CA LYS A 88 -8.44 -19.95 -2.60
C LYS A 88 -8.19 -20.28 -4.09
N GLY A 89 -7.03 -19.88 -4.61
CA GLY A 89 -6.60 -20.14 -5.99
C GLY A 89 -7.35 -19.33 -7.04
N LYS A 90 -8.02 -18.24 -6.66
CA LYS A 90 -8.72 -17.34 -7.58
C LYS A 90 -8.34 -15.90 -7.29
N PHE A 91 -8.14 -15.11 -8.34
CA PHE A 91 -8.00 -13.67 -8.21
C PHE A 91 -9.26 -13.07 -7.58
N LEU A 92 -9.07 -12.04 -6.76
CA LEU A 92 -10.17 -11.18 -6.34
C LEU A 92 -10.75 -10.46 -7.56
N GLU A 93 -12.06 -10.34 -7.56
CA GLU A 93 -12.84 -9.61 -8.57
C GLU A 93 -13.26 -8.25 -8.00
N GLY A 94 -13.68 -7.33 -8.88
CA GLY A 94 -14.06 -5.96 -8.52
C GLY A 94 -12.97 -4.94 -8.78
N SER A 95 -13.26 -3.67 -8.51
CA SER A 95 -12.31 -2.56 -8.65
C SER A 95 -11.15 -2.68 -7.65
N ILE A 96 -10.04 -1.99 -7.92
CA ILE A 96 -8.91 -1.95 -6.97
C ILE A 96 -9.38 -1.40 -5.62
N GLU A 97 -10.20 -0.35 -5.64
CA GLU A 97 -10.77 0.27 -4.44
C GLU A 97 -11.64 -0.72 -3.65
N GLU A 98 -12.49 -1.49 -4.33
CA GLU A 98 -13.32 -2.52 -3.69
C GLU A 98 -12.45 -3.59 -3.03
N GLN A 99 -11.38 -4.05 -3.69
CA GLN A 99 -10.46 -5.04 -3.15
C GLN A 99 -9.67 -4.51 -1.93
N ILE A 100 -9.22 -3.25 -1.98
CA ILE A 100 -8.56 -2.60 -0.85
C ILE A 100 -9.53 -2.37 0.32
N ASP A 101 -10.78 -2.05 0.05
CA ASP A 101 -11.81 -1.93 1.09
C ASP A 101 -12.04 -3.24 1.84
N VAL A 102 -11.92 -4.40 1.18
CA VAL A 102 -11.97 -5.71 1.87
C VAL A 102 -10.83 -5.83 2.89
N PHE A 103 -9.59 -5.44 2.54
CA PHE A 103 -8.48 -5.40 3.49
C PHE A 103 -8.72 -4.40 4.62
N ARG A 104 -9.21 -3.21 4.28
CA ARG A 104 -9.48 -2.15 5.26
C ARG A 104 -10.47 -2.60 6.34
N GLN A 105 -11.51 -3.35 5.93
CA GLN A 105 -12.54 -3.90 6.81
C GLN A 105 -12.06 -5.10 7.64
N ALA A 106 -11.19 -5.95 7.08
CA ALA A 106 -10.64 -7.11 7.79
C ALA A 106 -9.50 -6.77 8.74
N TRP A 107 -8.86 -5.61 8.57
CA TRP A 107 -7.70 -5.18 9.35
C TRP A 107 -7.99 -5.17 10.87
N PRO A 108 -7.06 -5.63 11.72
CA PRO A 108 -7.22 -5.63 13.17
C PRO A 108 -7.57 -4.26 13.74
N ASP A 109 -8.47 -4.20 14.71
CA ASP A 109 -8.83 -2.95 15.41
C ASP A 109 -7.87 -2.61 16.58
N HIS A 110 -7.07 -3.59 17.00
CA HIS A 110 -5.95 -3.47 17.92
C HIS A 110 -4.87 -4.52 17.61
N TYR A 111 -3.72 -4.44 18.29
CA TYR A 111 -2.55 -5.28 18.03
C TYR A 111 -2.12 -6.03 19.30
N ASP A 112 -2.00 -7.36 19.21
CA ASP A 112 -1.53 -8.24 20.29
C ASP A 112 -0.80 -9.46 19.68
N ASP A 113 0.49 -9.62 20.00
CA ASP A 113 1.35 -10.67 19.46
C ASP A 113 1.04 -12.08 20.01
N LYS A 114 0.16 -12.19 21.00
CA LYS A 114 -0.28 -13.48 21.57
C LYS A 114 -1.58 -13.99 20.99
N GLU A 115 -2.31 -13.14 20.26
CA GLU A 115 -3.60 -13.46 19.68
C GLU A 115 -3.48 -13.44 18.16
N LEU A 116 -3.69 -14.59 17.51
CA LEU A 116 -3.43 -14.76 16.08
C LEU A 116 -4.22 -13.79 15.18
N GLU A 117 -5.40 -13.35 15.64
CA GLU A 117 -6.27 -12.37 14.95
C GLU A 117 -5.74 -10.93 15.04
N TYR A 118 -4.84 -10.64 15.99
CA TYR A 118 -4.31 -9.31 16.26
C TYR A 118 -2.78 -9.21 16.06
N ASP A 119 -2.10 -10.32 15.76
CA ASP A 119 -0.68 -10.38 15.41
C ASP A 119 -0.44 -9.95 13.94
N ILE A 120 -0.62 -8.64 13.71
CA ILE A 120 -0.48 -7.98 12.40
C ILE A 120 0.95 -8.02 11.86
N ASP A 121 1.95 -8.21 12.72
CA ASP A 121 3.35 -8.25 12.32
C ASP A 121 3.77 -9.64 11.82
N ASN A 122 2.96 -10.69 12.05
CA ASN A 122 3.26 -12.05 11.59
C ASN A 122 2.03 -12.80 11.07
N ILE A 123 1.32 -13.54 11.94
CA ILE A 123 0.43 -14.63 11.50
C ILE A 123 -0.89 -14.16 10.87
N TRP A 124 -1.30 -12.92 11.14
CA TRP A 124 -2.56 -12.38 10.62
C TRP A 124 -2.63 -12.46 9.09
N TRP A 125 -1.52 -12.17 8.40
CA TRP A 125 -1.41 -12.21 6.93
C TRP A 125 -1.69 -13.57 6.31
N HIS A 126 -1.47 -14.65 7.08
CA HIS A 126 -1.59 -16.02 6.59
C HIS A 126 -2.94 -16.65 6.94
N VAL A 127 -3.60 -16.19 8.01
CA VAL A 127 -4.80 -16.83 8.56
C VAL A 127 -6.05 -15.97 8.44
N TYR A 128 -5.91 -14.65 8.61
CA TYR A 128 -7.04 -13.73 8.73
C TYR A 128 -7.11 -12.68 7.61
N ALA A 129 -6.00 -12.40 6.93
CA ALA A 129 -6.02 -11.53 5.76
C ALA A 129 -6.97 -12.11 4.69
N PRO A 130 -7.75 -11.25 4.02
CA PRO A 130 -8.79 -11.71 3.10
C PRO A 130 -8.23 -12.32 1.81
N ALA A 131 -6.99 -12.00 1.45
CA ALA A 131 -6.29 -12.50 0.28
C ALA A 131 -4.77 -12.44 0.47
N GLY A 132 -4.06 -13.23 -0.35
CA GLY A 132 -2.61 -13.21 -0.49
C GLY A 132 -2.16 -12.43 -1.73
N ALA A 133 -0.84 -12.21 -1.81
CA ALA A 133 -0.21 -11.58 -2.96
C ALA A 133 -0.04 -12.57 -4.13
N VAL A 134 -0.26 -12.07 -5.34
CA VAL A 134 0.21 -12.72 -6.57
C VAL A 134 1.04 -11.70 -7.33
N TRP A 135 2.34 -11.96 -7.44
CA TRP A 135 3.28 -11.08 -8.12
C TRP A 135 3.31 -11.37 -9.61
N ILE A 136 3.22 -10.31 -10.42
CA ILE A 136 3.28 -10.42 -11.87
C ILE A 136 4.67 -9.99 -12.33
N TRP A 137 5.39 -10.91 -13.00
CA TRP A 137 6.71 -10.65 -13.57
C TRP A 137 6.59 -10.09 -15.00
N GLU A 138 7.70 -9.55 -15.54
CA GLU A 138 7.72 -8.87 -16.84
C GLU A 138 7.29 -9.76 -18.01
N ASP A 139 7.50 -11.07 -17.91
CA ASP A 139 7.09 -12.07 -18.89
C ASP A 139 5.63 -12.55 -18.70
N GLY A 140 4.93 -11.99 -17.71
CA GLY A 140 3.57 -12.37 -17.33
C GLY A 140 3.50 -13.59 -16.40
N TYR A 141 4.63 -14.12 -15.93
CA TYR A 141 4.63 -15.19 -14.92
C TYR A 141 3.95 -14.70 -13.64
N GLU A 142 3.06 -15.54 -13.11
CA GLU A 142 2.30 -15.28 -11.89
C GLU A 142 2.93 -16.08 -10.74
N GLU A 143 3.47 -15.38 -9.75
CA GLU A 143 4.03 -15.98 -8.55
C GLU A 143 3.05 -15.85 -7.39
N TRP A 144 2.45 -16.96 -7.01
CA TRP A 144 1.41 -17.06 -5.98
C TRP A 144 2.04 -17.33 -4.61
N THR A 145 1.55 -16.64 -3.59
CA THR A 145 2.05 -16.74 -2.21
C THR A 145 1.01 -17.33 -1.26
#